data_AF-A0A483ABR7-F1
#
_entry.id   AF-A0A483ABR7-F1
#
_cell.length_a   1.000
_cell.length_b   1.000
_cell.length_c   1.000
_cell.angle_alpha   90.00
_cell.angle_beta   90.00
_cell.angle_gamma   90.00
#
_symmetry.space_group_name_H-M   'P 1'
#
loop_
_entity.id
_entity.type
_entity.pdbx_description
1 polymer ?
#
loop_
_entity_poly.entity_id
_entity_poly.type
_entity_poly.pdbx_seq_one_letter_code
_entity_poly.pdbx_strand_id
1 'polypeptide(L)'
;MDSSDFKNQLNAFLINTGISKNALAKTVNISQSQISNWSNYGLKRWTKNSKILDEFIKEYNQNNLPIPEKIQQSLRHILAKNTEGEAEILSILEAINSLTKEGK
;
A
#
# COMPACT_ATOMS: atom_id res chain seq x y z
N MET A 1 3.78 17.22 -10.25
CA MET A 1 2.77 16.16 -10.10
C MET A 1 1.41 16.82 -10.14
N ASP A 2 0.57 16.40 -11.08
CA ASP A 2 -0.79 16.94 -11.21
C ASP A 2 -1.68 16.41 -10.07
N SER A 3 -2.78 17.10 -9.76
CA SER A 3 -3.72 16.67 -8.71
C SER A 3 -4.32 15.28 -9.01
N SER A 4 -4.52 14.98 -10.29
CA SER A 4 -5.01 13.71 -10.80
C SER A 4 -4.05 12.56 -10.45
N ASP A 5 -2.74 12.76 -10.65
CA ASP A 5 -1.68 11.81 -10.32
C ASP A 5 -1.64 11.49 -8.82
N PHE A 6 -1.74 12.51 -7.96
CA PHE A 6 -1.71 12.32 -6.51
C PHE A 6 -2.88 11.48 -6.02
N LYS A 7 -4.10 11.75 -6.51
CA LYS A 7 -5.28 10.96 -6.15
C LYS A 7 -5.10 9.49 -6.51
N ASN A 8 -4.63 9.22 -7.71
CA ASN A 8 -4.41 7.87 -8.20
C ASN A 8 -3.35 7.14 -7.36
N GLN A 9 -2.25 7.81 -7.05
CA GLN A 9 -1.19 7.27 -6.21
C GLN A 9 -1.69 6.95 -4.78
N LEU A 10 -2.44 7.87 -4.16
CA LEU A 10 -3.02 7.64 -2.83
C LEU A 10 -3.98 6.45 -2.83
N ASN A 11 -4.86 6.36 -3.82
CA ASN A 11 -5.81 5.24 -3.91
C ASN A 11 -5.11 3.91 -4.18
N ALA A 12 -4.12 3.89 -5.07
CA ALA A 12 -3.30 2.70 -5.30
C ALA A 12 -2.57 2.26 -4.02
N PHE A 13 -2.00 3.21 -3.27
CA PHE A 13 -1.36 2.93 -2.00
C PHE A 13 -2.33 2.31 -0.98
N LEU A 14 -3.52 2.88 -0.79
CA LEU A 14 -4.53 2.35 0.12
C LEU A 14 -4.98 0.94 -0.25
N ILE A 15 -5.17 0.67 -1.55
CA ILE A 15 -5.56 -0.66 -2.05
C ILE A 15 -4.42 -1.67 -1.85
N ASN A 16 -3.20 -1.32 -2.26
CA ASN A 16 -2.08 -2.25 -2.27
C ASN A 16 -1.59 -2.61 -0.86
N THR A 17 -1.67 -1.67 0.07
CA THR A 17 -1.21 -1.89 1.46
C THR A 17 -2.34 -2.41 2.36
N GLY A 18 -3.60 -2.25 1.96
CA GLY A 18 -4.76 -2.53 2.80
C GLY A 18 -4.89 -1.59 4.02
N ILE A 19 -4.06 -0.55 4.13
CA ILE A 19 -4.10 0.38 5.25
C ILE A 19 -5.40 1.19 5.23
N SER A 20 -6.09 1.30 6.38
CA SER A 20 -7.26 2.15 6.47
C SER A 20 -6.88 3.64 6.41
N LYS A 21 -7.77 4.49 5.89
CA LYS A 21 -7.57 5.95 5.87
C LYS A 21 -7.28 6.53 7.26
N ASN A 22 -7.87 5.94 8.31
CA ASN A 22 -7.64 6.34 9.70
C ASN A 22 -6.27 5.92 10.24
N ALA A 23 -5.81 4.72 9.89
CA ALA A 23 -4.47 4.29 10.25
C ALA A 23 -3.41 5.17 9.57
N LEU A 24 -3.57 5.40 8.25
CA LEU A 24 -2.72 6.32 7.50
C LEU A 24 -2.70 7.73 8.12
N ALA A 25 -3.87 8.28 8.45
CA ALA A 25 -4.02 9.57 9.12
C ALA A 25 -3.14 9.70 10.37
N LYS A 26 -3.17 8.68 11.24
CA LYS A 26 -2.34 8.63 12.44
C LYS A 26 -0.86 8.53 12.12
N THR A 27 -0.48 7.71 11.14
CA THR A 27 0.92 7.50 10.74
C THR A 27 1.57 8.79 10.24
N VAL A 28 0.88 9.57 9.40
CA VAL A 28 1.45 10.81 8.83
C VAL A 28 1.03 12.07 9.59
N ASN A 29 0.33 11.92 10.72
CA ASN A 29 -0.20 13.01 11.55
C ASN A 29 -1.03 14.04 10.74
N ILE A 30 -1.96 13.53 9.93
CA ILE A 30 -2.90 14.33 9.11
C ILE A 30 -4.32 13.90 9.50
N SER A 31 -5.30 14.82 9.44
CA SER A 31 -6.68 14.44 9.75
C SER A 31 -7.22 13.41 8.75
N GLN A 32 -7.99 12.44 9.27
CA GLN A 32 -8.62 11.41 8.44
C GLN A 32 -9.56 12.02 7.39
N SER A 33 -10.27 13.10 7.73
CA SER A 33 -11.16 13.81 6.80
C SER A 33 -10.39 14.43 5.63
N GLN A 34 -9.18 14.95 5.84
CA GLN A 34 -8.32 15.43 4.74
C GLN A 34 -7.91 14.30 3.80
N ILE A 35 -7.48 13.15 4.33
CA ILE A 35 -7.15 11.97 3.51
C ILE A 35 -8.38 11.46 2.76
N SER A 36 -9.55 11.45 3.40
CA SER A 36 -10.82 11.09 2.75
C SER A 36 -11.15 12.03 1.60
N ASN A 37 -11.00 13.33 1.80
CA ASN A 37 -11.23 14.32 0.75
C ASN A 37 -10.27 14.14 -0.43
N TRP A 38 -8.99 13.89 -0.19
CA TRP A 38 -8.02 13.69 -1.28
C TRP A 38 -8.23 12.39 -2.05
N SER A 39 -8.54 11.29 -1.36
CA SER A 39 -8.82 10.01 -2.02
C SER A 39 -10.08 10.06 -2.89
N ASN A 40 -11.10 10.85 -2.49
CA ASN A 40 -12.34 10.98 -3.24
C ASN A 40 -12.26 12.02 -4.37
N TYR A 41 -11.70 13.20 -4.08
CA TYR A 41 -11.81 14.38 -4.95
C TYR A 41 -10.46 14.91 -5.47
N GLY A 42 -9.34 14.39 -4.98
CA GLY A 42 -8.00 14.89 -5.32
C GLY A 42 -7.61 16.15 -4.57
N LEU A 43 -6.46 16.73 -4.96
CA LEU A 43 -5.89 17.93 -4.35
C LEU A 43 -6.36 19.19 -5.07
N LYS A 44 -6.99 20.11 -4.34
CA LYS A 44 -7.25 21.45 -4.89
C LYS A 44 -5.96 22.26 -5.07
N ARG A 45 -5.00 22.11 -4.15
CA ARG A 45 -3.69 22.79 -4.12
C ARG A 45 -2.67 21.93 -3.38
N TRP A 46 -1.40 22.07 -3.74
CA TRP A 46 -0.29 21.49 -2.98
C TRP A 46 -0.11 22.23 -1.65
N THR A 47 0.01 21.47 -0.57
CA THR A 47 0.16 21.97 0.80
C THR A 47 1.27 21.19 1.51
N LYS A 48 1.67 21.67 2.69
CA LYS A 48 2.62 20.93 3.55
C LYS A 48 2.16 19.49 3.81
N ASN A 49 0.88 19.32 4.14
CA ASN A 49 0.33 17.99 4.45
C ASN A 49 0.29 17.08 3.21
N SER A 50 -0.05 17.61 2.03
CA SER A 50 -0.04 16.78 0.81
C SER A 50 1.38 16.39 0.40
N LYS A 51 2.37 17.24 0.65
CA LYS A 51 3.79 16.91 0.45
C LYS A 51 4.26 15.81 1.41
N ILE A 52 3.92 15.91 2.70
CA ILE A 52 4.25 14.88 3.71
C ILE A 52 3.68 13.51 3.28
N LEU A 53 2.42 13.49 2.85
CA LEU A 53 1.79 12.23 2.45
C LEU A 53 2.41 11.66 1.16
N ASP A 54 2.72 12.50 0.18
CA ASP A 54 3.41 12.07 -1.05
C ASP A 54 4.80 11.48 -0.76
N GLU A 55 5.60 12.16 0.07
CA GLU A 55 6.92 11.69 0.48
C GLU A 55 6.83 10.35 1.21
N PHE A 56 5.89 10.21 2.15
CA PHE A 56 5.65 8.96 2.85
C PHE A 56 5.29 7.81 1.90
N ILE A 57 4.39 8.03 0.94
CA ILE A 57 4.01 6.99 -0.03
C ILE A 57 5.20 6.59 -0.92
N LYS A 58 6.01 7.56 -1.35
CA LYS A 58 7.21 7.30 -2.16
C LYS A 58 8.24 6.49 -1.38
N GLU A 59 8.55 6.88 -0.15
CA GLU A 59 9.46 6.16 0.73
C GLU A 59 8.94 4.75 1.02
N TYR A 60 7.65 4.59 1.27
CA TYR A 60 7.05 3.27 1.46
C TYR A 60 7.23 2.39 0.23
N ASN A 61 6.92 2.89 -0.96
CA ASN A 61 7.01 2.11 -2.20
C ASN A 61 8.46 1.79 -2.60
N GLN A 62 9.43 2.64 -2.23
CA GLN A 62 10.86 2.35 -2.42
C GLN A 62 11.34 1.23 -1.49
N ASN A 63 10.85 1.21 -0.25
CA ASN A 63 11.28 0.23 0.75
C ASN A 63 10.46 -1.07 0.74
N ASN A 64 9.23 -1.04 0.20
CA ASN A 64 8.33 -2.16 0.11
C ASN A 64 7.93 -2.34 -1.36
N LEU A 65 8.72 -3.15 -2.07
CA LEU A 65 8.40 -3.54 -3.44
C LEU A 65 7.06 -4.31 -3.42
N PRO A 66 6.04 -3.86 -4.17
CA PRO A 66 4.76 -4.55 -4.20
C PRO A 66 4.97 -5.97 -4.74
N ILE A 67 4.38 -6.96 -4.06
CA ILE A 67 4.37 -8.35 -4.54
C ILE A 67 3.77 -8.35 -5.96
N PRO A 68 4.52 -8.80 -6.99
CA PRO A 68 4.05 -8.81 -8.36
C PRO A 68 2.68 -9.46 -8.50
N GLU A 69 1.81 -8.87 -9.33
CA GLU A 69 0.41 -9.28 -9.53
C GLU A 69 0.27 -10.79 -9.83
N LYS A 70 1.23 -11.34 -10.59
CA LYS A 70 1.28 -12.77 -10.92
C LYS A 70 1.44 -13.65 -9.68
N ILE A 71 2.20 -13.19 -8.68
CA ILE A 71 2.36 -13.89 -7.40
C ILE A 71 1.07 -13.77 -6.58
N GLN A 72 0.45 -12.59 -6.52
CA GLN A 72 -0.82 -12.41 -5.82
C GLN A 72 -1.94 -13.29 -6.40
N GLN A 73 -2.07 -13.35 -7.72
CA GLN A 73 -3.07 -14.18 -8.40
C GLN A 73 -2.82 -15.68 -8.17
N SER A 74 -1.56 -16.10 -8.20
CA SER A 74 -1.17 -17.47 -7.89
C SER A 74 -1.54 -17.83 -6.45
N LEU A 75 -1.24 -16.96 -5.48
CA LEU A 75 -1.59 -17.16 -4.07
C LEU A 75 -3.10 -17.23 -3.86
N ARG A 76 -3.88 -16.34 -4.48
CA ARG A 76 -5.35 -16.36 -4.42
C ARG A 76 -5.92 -17.65 -5.01
N HIS A 77 -5.35 -18.15 -6.11
CA HIS A 77 -5.78 -19.39 -6.74
C HIS A 77 -5.49 -20.62 -5.87
N ILE A 78 -4.34 -20.64 -5.20
CA ILE A 78 -3.95 -21.72 -4.28
C ILE A 78 -4.86 -21.70 -3.04
N LEU A 79 -5.05 -20.53 -2.41
CA LEU A 79 -5.91 -20.37 -1.23
C LEU A 79 -7.37 -20.72 -1.51
N ALA A 80 -7.88 -20.42 -2.70
CA ALA A 80 -9.25 -20.75 -3.09
C ALA A 80 -9.49 -22.25 -3.28
N LYS A 81 -8.43 -23.06 -3.43
CA LYS A 81 -8.51 -24.50 -3.74
C LYS A 81 -8.01 -25.43 -2.64
N ASN A 82 -7.34 -24.92 -1.61
CA ASN A 82 -6.78 -25.74 -0.53
C ASN A 82 -6.91 -25.03 0.82
N THR A 83 -7.90 -25.42 1.61
CA THR A 83 -8.02 -25.04 3.03
C THR A 83 -7.02 -25.77 3.93
N GLU A 84 -6.43 -26.88 3.47
CA GLU A 84 -5.42 -27.65 4.22
C GLU A 84 -3.98 -27.15 4.02
N GLY A 85 -3.71 -26.40 2.94
CA GLY A 85 -2.37 -25.92 2.57
C GLY A 85 -1.99 -24.55 3.14
N GLU A 86 -2.71 -24.08 4.16
CA GLU A 86 -2.48 -22.78 4.79
C GLU A 86 -1.04 -22.63 5.32
N ALA A 87 -0.48 -23.72 5.87
CA ALA A 87 0.88 -23.76 6.39
C ALA A 87 1.95 -23.59 5.30
N GLU A 88 1.83 -24.26 4.15
CA GLU A 88 2.77 -24.07 3.03
C GLU A 88 2.69 -22.65 2.45
N ILE A 89 1.49 -22.05 2.43
CA ILE A 89 1.28 -20.69 1.93
C ILE A 89 1.90 -19.66 2.88
N LEU A 90 1.74 -19.85 4.19
CA LEU A 90 2.43 -19.05 5.20
C LEU A 90 3.96 -19.17 5.05
N SER A 91 4.48 -20.38 4.83
CA SER A 91 5.91 -20.60 4.63
C SER A 91 6.45 -19.92 3.36
N ILE A 92 5.69 -19.92 2.26
CA ILE A 92 6.06 -19.20 1.02
C ILE A 92 6.04 -17.69 1.24
N LEU A 93 5.05 -17.16 1.96
CA LEU A 93 4.98 -15.73 2.29
C LEU A 93 6.14 -15.30 3.20
N GLU A 94 6.53 -16.13 4.16
CA GLU A 94 7.70 -15.90 5.02
C GLU A 94 9.01 -15.91 4.21
N ALA A 95 9.18 -16.86 3.28
CA ALA A 95 10.34 -16.93 2.41
C ALA A 95 10.43 -15.74 1.44
N ILE A 96 9.31 -15.26 0.91
CA ILE A 96 9.30 -14.04 0.08
C ILE A 96 9.67 -12.80 0.92
N ASN A 97 9.20 -12.73 2.17
CA ASN A 97 9.52 -11.64 3.10
C ASN A 97 10.95 -11.67 3.66
N SER A 98 11.64 -12.82 3.68
CA SER A 98 13.05 -12.88 4.08
C SER A 98 13.97 -12.36 2.97
N LEU A 99 13.65 -12.67 1.72
CA LEU A 99 14.41 -12.21 0.55
C LEU A 99 14.38 -10.67 0.39
N THR A 100 13.32 -10.00 0.85
CA THR A 100 13.24 -8.53 0.86
C THR A 100 14.00 -7.89 2.02
N LYS A 101 14.34 -8.64 3.06
CA LYS A 101 15.12 -8.16 4.22
C LYS A 101 16.63 -8.35 4.06
N GLU A 102 17.07 -9.39 3.37
CA GLU A 102 18.50 -9.69 3.16
C GLU A 102 19.15 -8.85 2.04
N GLY A 103 18.36 -8.09 1.27
CA GLY A 103 18.86 -7.14 0.27
C GLY A 103 19.31 -5.77 0.81
N LYS A 104 19.51 -5.63 2.13
CA LYS A 104 20.02 -4.41 2.78
C LYS A 104 21.46 -4.56 3.24
#